data_AF-A0A973X2B7-F1
#
_entry.id   AF-A0A973X2B7-F1
#
_cell.length_a   1.000
_cell.length_b   1.000
_cell.length_c   1.000
_cell.angle_alpha   90.00
_cell.angle_beta   90.00
_cell.angle_gamma   90.00
#
_symmetry.space_group_name_H-M   'P 1'
#
loop_
_entity.id
_entity.type
_entity.pdbx_description
1 polymer ?
#
loop_
_entity_poly.entity_id
_entity_poly.type
_entity_poly.pdbx_seq_one_letter_code
_entity_poly.pdbx_strand_id
1 'polypeptide(L)'
;MADADLDVIIRQLAKQQTKTLMTAAKARRERQLGFAAKAKDAAAKQRFKQIAAATMEQGSIAAKRLQISADNAADSYARALRKAAEAPVATKPAPAKPAPANKAPPAKKPVKKSASKAAKTSKA
;
A
#
# COMPACT_ATOMS: atom_id res chain seq x y z
N MET A 1 33.67 10.37 -5.96
CA MET A 1 32.58 9.37 -5.87
C MET A 1 31.51 10.01 -5.02
N ALA A 2 30.50 10.63 -5.64
CA ALA A 2 29.35 11.08 -4.88
C ALA A 2 28.59 9.82 -4.46
N ASP A 3 28.42 9.61 -3.16
CA ASP A 3 27.48 8.63 -2.64
C ASP A 3 26.17 8.78 -3.41
N ALA A 4 25.60 7.67 -3.87
CA ALA A 4 24.38 7.72 -4.67
C ALA A 4 23.32 8.52 -3.92
N ASP A 5 22.84 9.62 -4.52
CA ASP A 5 21.75 10.41 -3.95
C ASP A 5 20.57 9.48 -3.63
N LEU A 6 19.85 9.76 -2.54
CA LEU A 6 18.85 8.83 -2.02
C LEU A 6 17.75 8.52 -3.05
N ASP A 7 17.48 9.40 -4.01
CA ASP A 7 16.54 9.17 -5.11
C ASP A 7 17.02 8.06 -6.06
N VAL A 8 18.32 7.98 -6.34
CA VAL A 8 18.93 6.89 -7.10
C VAL A 8 18.80 5.56 -6.35
N ILE A 9 19.04 5.57 -5.03
CA ILE A 9 18.88 4.40 -4.17
C ILE A 9 17.42 3.92 -4.18
N ILE A 10 16.44 4.83 -4.09
CA ILE A 10 15.01 4.49 -4.15
C ILE A 10 14.67 3.77 -5.46
N ARG A 11 15.15 4.28 -6.61
CA ARG A 11 14.90 3.65 -7.92
C ARG A 11 15.61 2.30 -8.05
N GLN A 12 16.83 2.15 -7.52
CA GLN A 12 17.57 0.90 -7.54
C GLN A 12 16.90 -0.18 -6.68
N LEU A 13 16.48 0.18 -5.47
CA LEU A 13 15.75 -0.73 -4.58
C LEU A 13 14.45 -1.23 -5.22
N ALA A 14 13.70 -0.34 -5.85
CA ALA A 14 12.48 -0.71 -6.57
C ALA A 14 12.76 -1.70 -7.70
N LYS A 15 13.82 -1.49 -8.50
CA LYS A 15 14.23 -2.44 -9.54
C LYS A 15 14.56 -3.82 -8.98
N GLN A 16 15.28 -3.88 -7.85
CA GLN A 16 15.59 -5.14 -7.17
C GLN A 16 14.31 -5.84 -6.69
N GLN A 17 13.41 -5.11 -6.03
CA GLN A 17 12.13 -5.64 -5.55
C GLN A 17 11.22 -6.10 -6.70
N THR A 18 11.16 -5.36 -7.81
CA THR A 18 10.43 -5.78 -9.02
C THR A 18 10.96 -7.09 -9.56
N LYS A 19 12.28 -7.28 -9.60
CA LYS A 19 12.89 -8.53 -10.04
C LYS A 19 12.48 -9.69 -9.13
N THR A 20 12.57 -9.51 -7.82
CA THR A 20 12.16 -10.52 -6.83
C THR A 20 10.68 -10.86 -6.96
N LEU A 21 9.81 -9.86 -7.08
CA LEU A 21 8.36 -10.04 -7.25
C LEU A 21 8.03 -10.81 -8.52
N MET A 22 8.67 -10.46 -9.64
CA MET A 22 8.45 -11.16 -10.92
C MET A 22 8.94 -12.60 -10.89
N THR A 23 10.07 -12.88 -10.24
CA THR A 23 10.56 -14.25 -10.05
C THR A 23 9.57 -15.08 -9.22
N ALA A 24 9.05 -14.53 -8.12
CA ALA A 24 8.03 -15.19 -7.31
C ALA A 24 6.72 -15.41 -8.09
N ALA A 25 6.29 -14.43 -8.90
CA ALA A 25 5.11 -14.55 -9.74
C ALA A 25 5.27 -15.66 -10.79
N LYS A 26 6.44 -15.78 -11.43
CA LYS A 26 6.77 -16.87 -12.36
C LYS A 26 6.74 -18.23 -11.68
N ALA A 27 7.38 -18.38 -10.53
CA ALA A 27 7.36 -19.64 -9.77
C ALA A 27 5.93 -20.05 -9.39
N ARG A 28 5.10 -19.08 -8.99
CA ARG A 28 3.68 -19.33 -8.67
C ARG A 28 2.89 -19.74 -9.92
N ARG A 29 3.12 -19.10 -11.07
CA ARG A 29 2.52 -19.49 -12.36
C ARG A 29 2.89 -20.93 -12.72
N GLU A 30 4.17 -21.28 -12.66
CA GLU A 30 4.66 -22.63 -12.97
C GLU A 30 4.04 -23.68 -12.07
N ARG A 31 3.92 -23.42 -10.77
CA ARG A 31 3.21 -24.30 -9.84
C ARG A 31 1.76 -24.57 -10.27
N GLN A 32 1.04 -23.53 -10.71
CA GLN A 32 -0.34 -23.68 -11.18
C GLN A 32 -0.42 -24.44 -12.51
N LEU A 33 0.52 -24.22 -13.42
CA LEU A 33 0.64 -25.02 -14.65
C LEU A 33 0.96 -26.48 -14.35
N GLY A 34 1.78 -26.75 -13.32
CA GLY A 34 2.04 -28.11 -12.83
C GLY A 34 0.79 -28.80 -12.29
N PHE A 35 -0.09 -28.06 -11.60
CA PHE A 35 -1.41 -28.58 -11.20
C PHE A 35 -2.32 -28.82 -12.40
N ALA A 36 -2.30 -27.93 -13.40
CA ALA A 36 -3.05 -28.12 -14.64
C ALA A 36 -2.58 -29.38 -15.40
N ALA A 37 -1.28 -29.65 -15.44
CA ALA A 37 -0.73 -30.83 -16.11
C ALA A 37 -1.15 -32.15 -15.42
N LYS A 38 -1.31 -32.13 -14.09
CA LYS A 38 -1.72 -33.29 -13.29
C LYS A 38 -3.23 -33.49 -13.20
N ALA A 39 -4.02 -32.47 -13.50
CA ALA A 39 -5.47 -32.53 -13.43
C ALA A 39 -6.02 -33.54 -14.46
N LYS A 40 -6.99 -34.36 -14.04
CA LYS A 40 -7.70 -35.30 -14.94
C LYS A 40 -8.89 -34.63 -15.62
N ASP A 41 -9.59 -33.78 -14.88
CA ASP A 41 -10.77 -33.04 -15.33
C ASP A 41 -10.40 -31.82 -16.21
N ALA A 42 -11.14 -31.62 -17.30
CA ALA A 42 -10.97 -30.50 -18.22
C ALA A 42 -11.31 -29.16 -17.57
N ALA A 43 -12.33 -29.09 -16.70
CA ALA A 43 -12.67 -27.84 -16.01
C ALA A 43 -11.57 -27.45 -15.01
N ALA A 44 -11.04 -28.40 -14.24
CA ALA A 44 -9.89 -28.18 -13.37
C ALA A 44 -8.64 -27.70 -14.14
N LYS A 45 -8.33 -28.30 -15.29
CA LYS A 45 -7.23 -27.86 -16.18
C LYS A 45 -7.39 -26.39 -16.57
N GLN A 46 -8.58 -26.00 -17.03
CA GLN A 46 -8.85 -24.63 -17.45
C GLN A 46 -8.75 -23.65 -16.29
N ARG A 47 -9.30 -23.98 -15.11
CA ARG A 47 -9.19 -23.15 -13.90
C ARG A 47 -7.73 -22.90 -13.51
N PHE A 48 -6.89 -23.94 -13.46
CA PHE A 48 -5.48 -23.76 -13.11
C PHE A 48 -4.71 -22.92 -14.15
N LYS A 49 -5.03 -23.07 -15.44
CA LYS A 49 -4.48 -22.21 -16.51
C LYS A 49 -4.90 -20.75 -16.34
N GLN A 50 -6.17 -20.49 -16.02
CA GLN A 50 -6.68 -19.14 -15.75
C GLN A 50 -6.00 -18.52 -14.53
N ILE A 51 -5.85 -19.28 -13.44
CA ILE A 51 -5.12 -18.82 -12.24
C ILE A 51 -3.66 -18.50 -12.59
N ALA A 52 -3.01 -19.33 -13.41
CA ALA A 52 -1.65 -19.08 -13.87
C ALA A 52 -1.54 -17.78 -14.68
N ALA A 53 -2.48 -17.53 -15.60
CA ALA A 53 -2.54 -16.30 -16.39
C ALA A 53 -2.76 -15.07 -15.49
N ALA A 54 -3.77 -15.12 -14.62
CA ALA A 54 -4.08 -14.04 -13.69
C ALA A 54 -2.91 -13.74 -12.75
N THR A 55 -2.15 -14.76 -12.31
CA THR A 55 -0.97 -14.57 -11.46
C THR A 55 0.09 -13.73 -12.17
N MET A 56 0.36 -13.99 -13.45
CA MET A 56 1.33 -13.21 -14.21
C MET A 56 0.84 -11.79 -14.49
N GLU A 57 -0.44 -11.64 -14.83
CA GLU A 57 -1.04 -10.33 -15.09
C GLU A 57 -0.98 -9.44 -13.84
N GLN A 58 -1.48 -9.95 -12.72
CA GLN A 58 -1.44 -9.23 -11.44
C GLN A 58 -0.01 -8.96 -10.97
N GLY A 59 0.91 -9.91 -11.18
CA GLY A 59 2.34 -9.71 -10.91
C GLY A 59 2.93 -8.55 -11.73
N SER A 60 2.60 -8.47 -13.02
CA SER A 60 3.06 -7.39 -13.90
C SER A 60 2.46 -6.03 -13.52
N ILE A 61 1.19 -5.99 -13.12
CA ILE A 61 0.51 -4.78 -12.65
C ILE A 61 1.16 -4.31 -11.34
N ALA A 62 1.38 -5.22 -10.39
CA ALA A 62 2.04 -4.91 -9.13
C ALA A 62 3.48 -4.40 -9.35
N ALA A 63 4.24 -5.02 -10.26
CA ALA A 63 5.56 -4.55 -10.65
C ALA A 63 5.55 -3.11 -11.20
N LYS A 64 4.63 -2.80 -12.12
CA LYS A 64 4.47 -1.43 -12.66
C LYS A 64 4.09 -0.43 -11.57
N ARG A 65 3.15 -0.79 -10.69
CA ARG A 65 2.75 0.05 -9.55
C ARG A 65 3.91 0.34 -8.61
N LEU A 66 4.77 -0.66 -8.36
CA LEU A 66 5.96 -0.49 -7.52
C LEU A 66 6.95 0.50 -8.15
N GLN A 67 7.19 0.41 -9.45
CA GLN A 67 8.05 1.34 -10.18
C GLN A 67 7.51 2.77 -10.11
N ILE A 68 6.23 2.96 -10.44
CA ILE A 68 5.57 4.28 -10.38
C ILE A 68 5.66 4.87 -8.97
N SER A 69 5.42 4.04 -7.93
CA SER A 69 5.52 4.48 -6.53
C SER A 69 6.94 4.93 -6.18
N ALA A 70 7.94 4.19 -6.65
CA ALA A 70 9.34 4.54 -6.42
C ALA A 70 9.76 5.82 -7.13
N ASP A 71 9.33 6.01 -8.38
CA ASP A 71 9.61 7.23 -9.13
C ASP A 71 8.96 8.45 -8.47
N ASN A 72 7.69 8.33 -8.03
CA ASN A 72 7.00 9.37 -7.28
C ASN A 72 7.70 9.70 -5.95
N ALA A 73 8.20 8.68 -5.24
CA ALA A 73 8.93 8.86 -3.99
C ALA A 73 10.28 9.57 -4.22
N ALA A 74 11.04 9.12 -5.23
CA ALA A 74 12.30 9.73 -5.65
C ALA A 74 12.12 11.20 -6.05
N ASP A 75 11.12 11.50 -6.88
CA ASP A 75 10.84 12.86 -7.34
C ASP A 75 10.36 13.76 -6.20
N SER A 76 9.57 13.22 -5.27
CA SER A 76 9.11 13.96 -4.09
C SER A 76 10.25 14.30 -3.14
N TYR A 77 11.20 13.37 -2.97
CA TYR A 77 12.43 13.61 -2.21
C TYR A 77 13.31 14.68 -2.86
N ALA A 78 13.60 14.54 -4.16
CA ALA A 78 14.40 15.51 -4.89
C ALA A 78 13.75 16.91 -4.89
N ARG A 79 12.41 17.00 -4.97
CA ARG A 79 11.69 18.28 -4.83
C ARG A 79 11.78 18.85 -3.43
N ALA A 80 11.69 18.02 -2.38
CA ALA A 80 11.82 18.48 -1.00
C ALA A 80 13.22 19.07 -0.74
N LEU A 81 14.27 18.44 -1.26
CA LEU A 81 15.63 18.96 -1.16
C LEU A 81 15.82 20.27 -1.93
N ARG A 82 15.30 20.39 -3.15
CA ARG A 82 15.35 21.67 -3.89
C ARG A 82 14.65 22.78 -3.12
N LYS A 83 13.44 22.51 -2.58
CA LYS A 83 12.73 23.47 -1.72
C LYS A 83 13.51 23.83 -0.45
N ALA A 84 14.20 22.87 0.16
CA ALA A 84 15.03 23.13 1.34
C ALA A 84 16.28 23.96 1.01
N ALA A 85 16.87 23.75 -0.18
CA ALA A 85 18.02 24.51 -0.66
C ALA A 85 17.66 25.93 -1.15
N GLU A 86 16.46 26.10 -1.71
CA GLU A 86 15.92 27.40 -2.16
C GLU A 86 15.26 28.19 -1.03
N ALA A 87 14.95 27.55 0.10
CA ALA A 87 14.46 28.25 1.27
C ALA A 87 15.56 29.23 1.73
N PRO A 88 15.33 30.55 1.70
CA PRO A 88 16.23 31.46 2.41
C PRO A 88 16.30 30.99 3.86
N VAL A 89 17.44 31.17 4.53
CA VAL A 89 17.62 30.87 5.96
C VAL A 89 16.62 31.74 6.74
N ALA A 90 15.38 31.29 6.80
CA ALA A 90 14.27 32.02 7.37
C ALA A 90 14.36 31.79 8.87
N THR A 91 14.89 32.80 9.54
CA THR A 91 14.71 33.07 10.95
C THR A 91 13.30 32.70 11.41
N LYS A 92 13.23 31.77 12.37
CA LYS A 92 12.08 31.37 13.21
C LYS A 92 10.82 30.82 12.50
N PRO A 93 10.34 29.62 12.89
CA PRO A 93 8.99 29.21 12.53
C PRO A 93 7.98 30.12 13.24
N ALA A 94 7.11 30.77 12.46
CA ALA A 94 5.89 31.36 12.99
C ALA A 94 5.02 30.24 13.61
N PRO A 95 4.42 30.47 14.80
CA PRO A 95 3.65 29.43 15.47
C PRO A 95 2.46 29.00 14.61
N ALA A 96 2.30 27.69 14.46
CA ALA A 96 1.16 27.08 13.79
C ALA A 96 -0.14 27.60 14.39
N LYS A 97 -0.98 28.24 13.57
CA LYS A 97 -2.36 28.56 13.92
C LYS A 97 -3.11 27.24 14.17
N PRO A 98 -3.75 27.04 15.33
CA PRO A 98 -4.52 25.84 15.58
C PRO A 98 -5.70 25.76 14.61
N ALA A 99 -5.92 24.57 14.05
CA ALA A 99 -7.06 24.28 13.18
C ALA A 99 -8.38 24.60 13.90
N PRO A 100 -9.39 25.18 13.21
CA PRO A 100 -10.65 25.54 13.83
C PRO A 100 -11.40 24.30 14.32
N ALA A 101 -11.69 24.27 15.62
CA ALA A 101 -12.54 23.29 16.26
C ALA A 101 -13.89 23.21 15.54
N ASN A 102 -14.22 21.99 15.13
CA ASN A 102 -15.47 21.64 14.46
C ASN A 102 -16.65 22.08 15.33
N LYS A 103 -17.42 23.08 14.86
CA LYS A 103 -18.64 23.55 15.51
C LYS A 103 -19.73 22.49 15.33
N ALA A 104 -19.99 21.69 16.37
CA ALA A 104 -21.24 20.95 16.47
C ALA A 104 -22.39 21.95 16.80
N PRO A 105 -23.51 21.95 16.04
CA PRO A 105 -24.64 22.82 16.34
C PRO A 105 -25.42 22.34 17.59
N PRO A 106 -25.97 23.24 18.42
CA PRO A 106 -26.61 22.90 19.67
C PRO A 106 -28.10 22.57 19.48
N ALA A 107 -28.59 21.47 20.07
CA ALA A 107 -30.03 21.32 20.34
C ALA A 107 -30.36 20.19 21.34
N LYS A 108 -30.91 20.63 22.48
CA LYS A 108 -31.98 20.00 23.31
C LYS A 108 -31.59 18.93 24.36
N LYS A 109 -31.59 19.37 25.63
CA LYS A 109 -31.86 18.54 26.85
C LYS A 109 -33.36 18.10 26.87
N PRO A 110 -33.82 17.27 27.82
CA PRO A 110 -33.35 15.96 28.28
C PRO A 110 -34.52 14.93 28.33
N VAL A 111 -34.31 13.64 28.01
CA VAL A 111 -35.31 12.61 28.39
C VAL A 111 -34.66 11.35 28.96
N LYS A 112 -34.95 11.19 30.25
CA LYS A 112 -34.89 10.02 31.13
C LYS A 112 -35.25 8.70 30.42
N LYS A 113 -34.33 7.72 30.34
CA LYS A 113 -34.52 6.35 30.86
C LYS A 113 -33.23 5.55 30.83
N SER A 114 -32.88 5.10 32.02
CA SER A 114 -31.76 4.25 32.40
C SER A 114 -31.73 2.89 31.70
N ALA A 115 -30.52 2.57 31.22
CA ALA A 115 -29.81 1.31 31.38
C ALA A 115 -30.52 0.01 30.95
N SER A 116 -30.12 -0.44 29.77
CA SER A 116 -29.98 -1.84 29.38
C SER A 116 -29.23 -2.65 30.45
N LYS A 117 -29.87 -3.75 30.86
CA LYS A 117 -29.32 -4.80 31.71
C LYS A 117 -28.10 -5.44 31.04
N ALA A 118 -26.94 -5.32 31.69
CA ALA A 118 -25.73 -6.03 31.34
C ALA A 118 -25.75 -7.47 31.89
N ALA A 119 -25.25 -8.38 31.06
CA ALA A 119 -24.41 -9.53 31.38
C ALA A 119 -24.92 -10.71 32.24
N LYS A 120 -24.69 -11.90 31.66
CA LYS A 120 -24.32 -13.20 32.27
C LYS A 120 -25.33 -13.87 33.22
N THR A 121 -25.73 -15.09 32.88
CA THR A 121 -25.26 -16.33 33.57
C THR A 121 -25.71 -17.58 32.82
N SER A 122 -24.74 -18.45 32.58
CA SER A 122 -24.88 -19.90 32.44
C SER A 122 -25.56 -20.55 33.66
N LYS A 123 -26.12 -21.75 33.43
CA LYS A 123 -26.20 -22.90 34.34
C LYS A 123 -27.46 -23.02 35.24
N ALA A 124 -28.35 -23.93 34.86
CA ALA A 124 -28.87 -25.04 35.67
C ALA A 124 -29.87 -25.84 34.81
#